data_AF-A0A925FZ51-F1
#
_entry.id   AF-A0A925FZ51-F1
#
_cell.length_a   1.000
_cell.length_b   1.000
_cell.length_c   1.000
_cell.angle_alpha   90.00
_cell.angle_beta   90.00
_cell.angle_gamma   90.00
#
_symmetry.space_group_name_H-M   'P 1'
#
loop_
_entity.id
_entity.type
_entity.pdbx_description
1 polymer ?
#
loop_
_entity_poly.entity_id
_entity_poly.type
_entity_poly.pdbx_seq_one_letter_code
_entity_poly.pdbx_strand_id
1 'polypeptide(L)'
;MTFTKLAFPIACSMLLMSCVSNKKFKAEQARYAELNGNYEKLQTSFQTCEADKAEAARKRANLETEIESLNKQMAFLKENNTQALRQLQDLSVISSSQAESIKKSLDNLGAKDAYIQDLQAAMSRKDSLNMALVMNLKGAVGNLNDEDINIKVDKGVVFIDISDKLLFKSGSYDVTERANEVLGKVAAVLQNQPDMEFMIEGHTDNIGFRKGILIDNWDLSVKRATSIARILQKKYGLDPAHIAAAGRAEYKPVADNGTLEGRAANRRTRIVILPQLDQFFKLLEPKKS
;
A
#
# COMPACT_ATOMS: atom_id res chain seq x y z
N MET A 1 -26.47 -19.43 93.04
CA MET A 1 -25.64 -18.31 93.55
C MET A 1 -24.26 -18.53 92.98
N THR A 2 -23.67 -17.71 92.12
CA THR A 2 -23.65 -16.25 92.01
C THR A 2 -23.37 -15.84 90.56
N PHE A 3 -23.79 -14.62 90.23
CA PHE A 3 -23.71 -13.96 88.93
C PHE A 3 -22.29 -13.52 88.57
N THR A 4 -21.93 -13.64 87.29
CA THR A 4 -21.13 -12.64 86.56
C THR A 4 -21.57 -12.65 85.10
N LYS A 5 -22.41 -11.67 84.74
CA LYS A 5 -22.88 -11.44 83.37
C LYS A 5 -21.80 -10.72 82.59
N LEU A 6 -21.21 -11.41 81.62
CA LEU A 6 -20.29 -10.83 80.64
C LEU A 6 -21.11 -10.11 79.57
N ALA A 7 -20.96 -8.79 79.50
CA ALA A 7 -21.48 -7.99 78.39
C ALA A 7 -20.58 -8.20 77.17
N PHE A 8 -21.15 -8.62 76.04
CA PHE A 8 -20.49 -8.50 74.74
C PHE A 8 -21.52 -7.98 73.72
N PRO A 9 -21.20 -6.90 72.99
CA PRO A 9 -22.16 -6.19 72.17
C PRO A 9 -22.45 -6.94 70.86
N ILE A 10 -23.68 -6.76 70.39
CA ILE A 10 -24.19 -7.16 69.08
C ILE A 10 -23.36 -6.43 68.01
N ALA A 11 -22.36 -7.11 67.44
CA ALA A 11 -21.68 -6.64 66.24
C ALA A 11 -22.52 -7.03 65.02
N CYS A 12 -23.30 -6.06 64.55
CA CYS A 12 -24.05 -6.11 63.31
C CYS A 12 -23.07 -6.37 62.15
N SER A 13 -23.14 -7.57 61.54
CA SER A 13 -22.43 -7.92 60.32
C SER A 13 -22.95 -7.04 59.17
N MET A 14 -22.35 -5.87 58.99
CA MET A 14 -22.63 -4.98 57.87
C MET A 14 -22.20 -5.67 56.57
N LEU A 15 -23.18 -6.04 55.76
CA LEU A 15 -23.03 -6.31 54.33
C LEU A 15 -22.40 -5.08 53.67
N LEU A 16 -21.11 -5.16 53.36
CA LEU A 16 -20.42 -4.17 52.53
C LEU A 16 -20.88 -4.33 51.08
N MET A 17 -22.05 -3.78 50.75
CA MET A 17 -22.44 -3.51 49.37
C MET A 17 -21.56 -2.35 48.86
N SER A 18 -20.56 -2.67 48.04
CA SER A 18 -19.76 -1.66 47.34
C SER A 18 -20.62 -0.95 46.29
N CYS A 19 -21.29 0.13 46.67
CA CYS A 19 -22.06 0.96 45.76
C CYS A 19 -21.12 1.76 44.84
N VAL A 20 -20.92 1.27 43.61
CA VAL A 20 -20.35 2.07 42.52
C VAL A 20 -21.35 3.19 42.20
N SER A 21 -20.87 4.44 42.08
CA SER A 21 -21.75 5.57 41.74
C SER A 21 -22.51 5.29 40.44
N ASN A 22 -23.83 5.51 40.41
CA ASN A 22 -24.71 5.28 39.24
C ASN A 22 -24.15 5.87 37.93
N LYS A 23 -23.41 6.98 38.00
CA LYS A 23 -22.75 7.60 36.85
C LYS A 23 -21.61 6.74 36.27
N LYS A 24 -20.78 6.13 37.13
CA LYS A 24 -19.71 5.20 36.71
C LYS A 24 -20.29 3.89 36.16
N PHE A 25 -21.37 3.38 36.77
CA PHE A 25 -22.04 2.18 36.25
C PHE A 25 -22.62 2.40 34.85
N LYS A 26 -23.33 3.53 34.63
CA LYS A 26 -23.86 3.89 33.31
C LYS A 26 -22.75 4.12 32.27
N ALA A 27 -21.63 4.73 32.67
CA ALA A 27 -20.49 4.92 31.78
C ALA A 27 -19.84 3.59 31.37
N GLU A 28 -19.67 2.66 32.31
CA GLU A 28 -19.11 1.34 32.01
C GLU A 28 -20.07 0.48 31.18
N GLN A 29 -21.38 0.59 31.42
CA GLN A 29 -22.40 -0.08 30.62
C GLN A 29 -22.44 0.45 29.17
N ALA A 30 -22.27 1.77 28.98
CA ALA A 30 -22.15 2.37 27.65
C ALA A 30 -20.87 1.91 26.94
N ARG A 31 -19.75 1.84 27.66
CA ARG A 31 -18.46 1.37 27.14
C ARG A 31 -18.50 -0.11 26.75
N TYR A 32 -19.19 -0.95 27.54
CA TYR A 32 -19.41 -2.36 27.21
C TYR A 32 -20.27 -2.50 25.95
N ALA A 33 -21.33 -1.70 25.81
CA ALA A 33 -22.16 -1.69 24.61
C ALA A 33 -21.39 -1.26 23.36
N GLU A 34 -20.54 -0.24 23.47
CA GLU A 34 -19.66 0.22 22.39
C GLU A 34 -18.62 -0.84 22.02
N LEU A 35 -17.97 -1.46 23.01
CA LEU A 35 -17.00 -2.51 22.81
C LEU A 35 -17.63 -3.74 22.13
N ASN A 36 -18.83 -4.13 22.55
CA ASN A 36 -19.56 -5.23 21.93
C ASN A 36 -19.94 -4.90 20.48
N GLY A 37 -20.40 -3.68 20.20
CA GLY A 37 -20.69 -3.23 18.84
C GLY A 37 -19.45 -3.19 17.94
N ASN A 38 -18.29 -2.79 18.48
CA ASN A 38 -17.02 -2.81 17.75
C ASN A 38 -16.53 -4.24 17.51
N TYR A 39 -16.71 -5.15 18.49
CA TYR A 39 -16.40 -6.57 18.34
C TYR A 39 -17.24 -7.21 17.25
N GLU A 40 -18.55 -6.96 17.20
CA GLU A 40 -19.43 -7.44 16.14
C GLU A 40 -19.01 -6.93 14.76
N LYS A 41 -18.74 -5.62 14.62
CA LYS A 41 -18.24 -5.04 13.36
C LYS A 41 -16.91 -5.66 12.92
N LEU A 42 -15.99 -5.86 13.87
CA LEU A 42 -14.69 -6.46 13.60
C LEU A 42 -14.87 -7.92 13.15
N GLN A 43 -15.76 -8.66 13.80
CA GLN A 43 -16.07 -10.05 13.45
C GLN A 43 -16.71 -10.15 12.06
N THR A 44 -17.64 -9.26 11.71
CA THR A 44 -18.20 -9.18 10.35
C THR A 44 -17.11 -8.85 9.32
N SER A 45 -16.29 -7.84 9.58
CA SER A 45 -15.21 -7.43 8.67
C SER A 45 -14.18 -8.56 8.45
N PHE A 46 -13.87 -9.31 9.50
CA PHE A 46 -12.99 -10.47 9.43
C PHE A 46 -13.59 -11.59 8.55
N GLN A 47 -14.89 -11.88 8.71
CA GLN A 47 -15.59 -12.86 7.88
C GLN A 47 -15.64 -12.45 6.41
N THR A 48 -15.92 -11.18 6.11
CA THR A 48 -15.89 -10.66 4.74
C THR A 48 -14.49 -10.75 4.15
N CYS A 49 -13.46 -10.37 4.90
CA CYS A 49 -12.07 -10.47 4.45
C CYS A 49 -11.65 -11.91 4.14
N GLU A 50 -12.06 -12.89 4.96
CA GLU A 50 -11.78 -14.31 4.69
C GLU A 50 -12.56 -14.83 3.47
N ALA A 51 -13.79 -14.35 3.25
CA ALA A 51 -14.56 -14.68 2.05
C ALA A 51 -13.90 -14.11 0.76
N ASP A 52 -13.51 -12.84 0.78
CA ASP A 52 -12.84 -12.18 -0.35
C ASP A 52 -11.51 -12.85 -0.68
N LYS A 53 -10.75 -13.24 0.36
CA LYS A 53 -9.50 -13.99 0.21
C LYS A 53 -9.73 -15.36 -0.42
N ALA A 54 -10.77 -16.08 -0.01
CA ALA A 54 -11.14 -17.36 -0.59
C ALA A 54 -11.56 -17.21 -2.07
N GLU A 55 -12.31 -16.16 -2.41
CA GLU A 55 -12.69 -15.87 -3.79
C GLU A 55 -11.46 -15.53 -4.66
N ALA A 56 -10.56 -14.68 -4.16
CA ALA A 56 -9.32 -14.34 -4.84
C ALA A 56 -8.44 -15.58 -5.07
N ALA A 57 -8.35 -16.48 -4.09
CA ALA A 57 -7.62 -17.74 -4.22
C ALA A 57 -8.23 -18.64 -5.31
N ARG A 58 -9.56 -18.75 -5.38
CA ARG A 58 -10.26 -19.51 -6.45
C ARG A 58 -9.99 -18.91 -7.83
N LYS A 59 -10.09 -17.58 -7.97
CA LYS A 59 -9.78 -16.90 -9.24
C LYS A 59 -8.34 -17.16 -9.67
N ARG A 60 -7.39 -17.11 -8.74
CA ARG A 60 -5.98 -17.39 -9.03
C ARG A 60 -5.77 -18.82 -9.51
N ALA A 61 -6.36 -19.81 -8.84
CA ALA A 61 -6.27 -21.21 -9.24
C ALA A 61 -6.88 -21.46 -10.64
N ASN A 62 -8.00 -20.81 -10.97
CA ASN A 62 -8.59 -20.89 -12.30
C ASN A 62 -7.67 -20.32 -13.37
N LEU A 63 -7.09 -19.13 -13.14
CA LEU A 63 -6.15 -18.51 -14.07
C LEU A 63 -4.86 -19.33 -14.23
N GLU A 64 -4.33 -19.90 -13.15
CA GLU A 64 -3.17 -20.81 -13.19
C GLU A 64 -3.47 -22.03 -14.07
N THR A 65 -4.67 -22.62 -13.93
CA THR A 65 -5.11 -23.76 -14.75
C THR A 65 -5.28 -23.37 -16.23
N GLU A 66 -5.80 -22.17 -16.51
CA GLU A 66 -5.96 -21.65 -17.86
C GLU A 66 -4.61 -21.39 -18.55
N ILE A 67 -3.65 -20.80 -17.82
CA ILE A 67 -2.27 -20.62 -18.29
C ILE A 67 -1.62 -21.98 -18.60
N GLU A 68 -1.80 -22.97 -17.74
CA GLU A 68 -1.26 -24.31 -17.98
C GLU A 68 -1.89 -24.96 -19.23
N SER A 69 -3.21 -24.82 -19.41
CA SER A 69 -3.91 -25.28 -20.61
C SER A 69 -3.40 -24.60 -21.88
N LEU A 70 -3.25 -23.28 -21.86
CA LEU A 70 -2.72 -22.51 -22.99
C LEU A 70 -1.27 -22.89 -23.32
N ASN A 71 -0.44 -23.09 -22.31
CA ASN A 71 0.94 -23.55 -22.50
C ASN A 71 0.99 -24.97 -23.10
N LYS A 72 0.11 -25.88 -22.64
CA LYS A 72 -0.02 -27.21 -23.24
C LYS A 72 -0.49 -27.14 -24.70
N GLN A 73 -1.45 -26.27 -25.01
CA GLN A 73 -1.89 -26.03 -26.39
C GLN A 73 -0.78 -25.48 -27.27
N MET A 74 0.01 -24.52 -26.77
CA MET A 74 1.18 -23.97 -27.47
C MET A 74 2.24 -25.05 -27.71
N ALA A 75 2.54 -25.87 -26.71
CA ALA A 75 3.48 -26.98 -26.84
C ALA A 75 2.98 -28.02 -27.86
N PHE A 76 1.70 -28.38 -27.80
CA PHE A 76 1.08 -29.29 -28.76
C PHE A 76 1.08 -28.74 -30.18
N LEU A 77 0.70 -27.46 -30.37
CA LEU A 77 0.74 -26.78 -31.67
C LEU A 77 2.15 -26.74 -32.24
N LYS A 78 3.16 -26.48 -31.39
CA LYS A 78 4.57 -26.46 -31.77
C LYS A 78 5.06 -27.84 -32.19
N GLU A 79 4.73 -28.87 -31.43
CA GLU A 79 5.08 -30.26 -31.74
C GLU A 79 4.39 -30.71 -33.03
N ASN A 80 3.10 -30.42 -33.20
CA ASN A 80 2.33 -30.76 -34.39
C ASN A 80 2.86 -30.03 -35.63
N ASN A 81 3.16 -28.73 -35.54
CA ASN A 81 3.85 -28.01 -36.62
C ASN A 81 5.19 -28.68 -36.97
N THR A 82 5.98 -29.06 -35.96
CA THR A 82 7.29 -29.71 -36.17
C THR A 82 7.14 -31.07 -36.85
N GLN A 83 6.12 -31.86 -36.48
CA GLN A 83 5.83 -33.14 -37.11
C GLN A 83 5.29 -33.00 -38.53
N ALA A 84 4.39 -32.04 -38.77
CA ALA A 84 3.91 -31.70 -40.12
C ALA A 84 5.07 -31.27 -41.03
N LEU A 85 6.04 -30.50 -40.50
CA LEU A 85 7.25 -30.11 -41.22
C LEU A 85 8.14 -31.30 -41.57
N ARG A 86 8.31 -32.26 -40.66
CA ARG A 86 9.05 -33.51 -40.94
C ARG A 86 8.36 -34.34 -42.03
N GLN A 87 7.04 -34.46 -41.97
CA GLN A 87 6.26 -35.15 -43.00
C GLN A 87 6.35 -34.46 -44.37
N LEU A 88 6.36 -33.12 -44.41
CA LEU A 88 6.54 -32.34 -45.64
C LEU A 88 7.98 -32.39 -46.16
N GLN A 89 8.97 -32.53 -45.28
CA GLN A 89 10.38 -32.77 -45.64
C GLN A 89 10.57 -34.14 -46.31
N ASP A 90 9.90 -35.17 -45.82
CA ASP A 90 9.95 -36.53 -46.38
C ASP A 90 9.18 -36.67 -47.72
N LEU A 91 8.18 -35.80 -47.98
CA LEU A 91 7.35 -35.86 -49.19
C LEU A 91 7.98 -35.26 -50.47
N SER A 92 9.18 -34.71 -50.39
CA SER A 92 9.93 -34.08 -51.49
C SER A 92 9.25 -32.84 -52.10
N VAL A 93 10.07 -31.78 -52.27
CA VAL A 93 9.75 -30.44 -52.79
C VAL A 93 9.16 -29.46 -51.76
N ILE A 94 9.98 -29.09 -50.77
CA ILE A 94 9.90 -27.73 -50.21
C ILE A 94 10.92 -26.89 -50.99
N SER A 95 10.46 -25.88 -51.72
CA SER A 95 11.36 -24.88 -52.30
C SER A 95 12.15 -24.21 -51.17
N SER A 96 13.44 -23.95 -51.35
CA SER A 96 14.33 -23.39 -50.31
C SER A 96 13.73 -22.16 -49.61
N SER A 97 12.95 -21.36 -50.33
CA SER A 97 12.26 -20.16 -49.83
C SER A 97 11.18 -20.45 -48.78
N GLN A 98 10.45 -21.56 -48.88
CA GLN A 98 9.39 -21.92 -47.92
C GLN A 98 9.98 -22.45 -46.61
N ALA A 99 11.01 -23.31 -46.69
CA ALA A 99 11.76 -23.76 -45.52
C ALA A 99 12.40 -22.58 -44.76
N GLU A 100 12.90 -21.60 -45.49
CA GLU A 100 13.49 -20.39 -44.92
C GLU A 100 12.44 -19.47 -44.26
N SER A 101 11.25 -19.32 -44.85
CA SER A 101 10.15 -18.56 -44.24
C SER A 101 9.67 -19.15 -42.90
N ILE A 102 9.71 -20.47 -42.79
CA ILE A 102 9.28 -21.22 -41.61
C ILE A 102 10.36 -21.21 -40.54
N LYS A 103 11.64 -21.39 -40.93
CA LYS A 103 12.79 -21.18 -40.04
C LYS A 103 12.74 -19.79 -39.41
N LYS A 104 12.51 -18.75 -40.22
CA LYS A 104 12.37 -17.36 -39.75
C LYS A 104 11.21 -17.19 -38.77
N SER A 105 10.11 -17.93 -38.95
CA SER A 105 8.95 -17.90 -38.05
C SER A 105 9.22 -18.63 -36.74
N LEU A 106 9.95 -19.76 -36.76
CA LEU A 106 10.42 -20.47 -35.57
C LEU A 106 11.45 -19.65 -34.78
N ASP A 107 12.39 -18.99 -35.46
CA ASP A 107 13.35 -18.08 -34.84
C ASP A 107 12.63 -16.89 -34.19
N ASN A 108 11.59 -16.34 -34.85
CA ASN A 108 10.74 -15.29 -34.27
C ASN A 108 9.95 -15.77 -33.04
N LEU A 109 9.48 -17.01 -33.01
CA LEU A 109 8.78 -17.58 -31.86
C LEU A 109 9.75 -17.83 -30.69
N GLY A 110 10.92 -18.40 -30.96
CA GLY A 110 11.97 -18.58 -29.94
C GLY A 110 12.43 -17.24 -29.35
N ALA A 111 12.56 -16.20 -30.17
CA ALA A 111 12.87 -14.85 -29.71
C ALA A 111 11.75 -14.25 -28.83
N LYS A 112 10.48 -14.52 -29.16
CA LYS A 112 9.33 -14.11 -28.33
C LYS A 112 9.26 -14.87 -27.01
N ASP A 113 9.55 -16.17 -27.00
CA ASP A 113 9.60 -16.97 -25.76
C ASP A 113 10.69 -16.44 -24.81
N ALA A 114 11.88 -16.15 -25.34
CA ALA A 114 12.97 -15.54 -24.56
C ALA A 114 12.58 -14.16 -24.01
N TYR A 115 11.93 -13.33 -24.83
CA TYR A 115 11.42 -12.02 -24.41
C TYR A 115 10.35 -12.12 -23.31
N ILE A 116 9.45 -13.10 -23.39
CA ILE A 116 8.44 -13.36 -22.33
C ILE A 116 9.12 -13.80 -21.03
N GLN A 117 10.15 -14.64 -21.09
CA GLN A 117 10.91 -15.05 -19.91
C GLN A 117 11.64 -13.87 -19.27
N ASP A 118 12.27 -13.01 -20.07
CA ASP A 118 12.94 -11.81 -19.57
C ASP A 118 11.96 -10.83 -18.92
N LEU A 119 10.77 -10.65 -19.52
CA LEU A 119 9.66 -9.88 -18.94
C LEU A 119 9.20 -10.43 -17.60
N GLN A 120 9.01 -11.75 -17.50
CA GLN A 120 8.61 -12.39 -16.25
C GLN A 120 9.67 -12.23 -15.16
N ALA A 121 10.95 -12.39 -15.50
CA ALA A 121 12.06 -12.18 -14.56
C ALA A 121 12.18 -10.71 -14.13
N ALA A 122 11.97 -9.77 -15.05
CA ALA A 122 11.91 -8.33 -14.75
C ALA A 122 10.76 -8.00 -13.78
N MET A 123 9.57 -8.55 -14.02
CA MET A 123 8.39 -8.34 -13.19
C MET A 123 8.58 -8.92 -11.78
N SER A 124 9.10 -10.15 -11.68
CA SER A 124 9.40 -10.77 -10.38
C SER A 124 10.42 -9.96 -9.56
N ARG A 125 11.48 -9.45 -10.19
CA ARG A 125 12.46 -8.58 -9.52
C ARG A 125 11.81 -7.29 -9.00
N LYS A 126 10.97 -6.63 -9.80
CA LYS A 126 10.22 -5.44 -9.40
C LYS A 126 9.38 -5.70 -8.16
N ASP A 127 8.63 -6.80 -8.14
CA ASP A 127 7.74 -7.14 -7.03
C ASP A 127 8.51 -7.44 -5.74
N SER A 128 9.65 -8.16 -5.84
CA SER A 128 10.53 -8.40 -4.69
C SER A 128 11.11 -7.11 -4.10
N LEU A 129 11.55 -6.17 -4.94
CA LEU A 129 12.08 -4.87 -4.50
C LEU A 129 11.00 -4.04 -3.80
N ASN A 130 9.81 -3.94 -4.41
CA ASN A 130 8.68 -3.25 -3.81
C ASN A 130 8.27 -3.85 -2.46
N MET A 131 8.29 -5.18 -2.35
CA MET A 131 7.97 -5.84 -1.08
C MET A 131 9.01 -5.57 -0.01
N ALA A 132 10.30 -5.63 -0.36
CA ALA A 132 11.39 -5.30 0.57
C ALA A 132 11.27 -3.85 1.08
N LEU A 133 10.98 -2.90 0.17
CA LEU A 133 10.75 -1.51 0.50
C LEU A 133 9.57 -1.36 1.49
N VAL A 134 8.45 -2.01 1.23
CA VAL A 134 7.28 -1.97 2.11
C VAL A 134 7.59 -2.55 3.49
N MET A 135 8.33 -3.66 3.55
CA MET A 135 8.73 -4.26 4.83
C MET A 135 9.68 -3.34 5.61
N ASN A 136 10.63 -2.72 4.93
CA ASN A 136 11.54 -1.75 5.54
C ASN A 136 10.79 -0.51 6.04
N LEU A 137 9.85 0.02 5.24
CA LEU A 137 9.01 1.14 5.63
C LEU A 137 8.11 0.79 6.81
N LYS A 138 7.41 -0.35 6.77
CA LYS A 138 6.57 -0.81 7.88
C LYS A 138 7.40 -1.08 9.15
N GLY A 139 8.60 -1.63 9.03
CA GLY A 139 9.52 -1.82 10.15
C GLY A 139 10.00 -0.50 10.76
N ALA A 140 10.39 0.47 9.93
CA ALA A 140 10.84 1.78 10.40
C ALA A 140 9.70 2.60 11.04
N VAL A 141 8.50 2.51 10.45
CA VAL A 141 7.34 3.33 10.80
C VAL A 141 6.45 2.68 11.85
N GLY A 142 6.42 1.35 11.99
CA GLY A 142 5.42 0.57 12.74
C GLY A 142 5.31 0.81 14.25
N ASN A 143 6.17 1.65 14.83
CA ASN A 143 6.01 2.15 16.20
C ASN A 143 5.15 3.44 16.28
N LEU A 144 4.62 3.91 15.15
CA LEU A 144 3.75 5.07 15.04
C LEU A 144 2.32 4.57 14.87
N ASN A 145 1.36 5.24 15.52
CA ASN A 145 -0.06 4.86 15.47
C ASN A 145 -0.51 4.56 14.02
N ASP A 146 -1.00 3.35 13.77
CA ASP A 146 -1.43 2.87 12.44
C ASP A 146 -2.52 3.73 11.79
N GLU A 147 -3.23 4.56 12.56
CA GLU A 147 -4.22 5.50 12.06
C GLU A 147 -3.62 6.72 11.32
N ASP A 148 -2.37 7.08 11.65
CA ASP A 148 -1.75 8.31 11.16
C ASP A 148 -0.87 8.07 9.94
N ILE A 149 -0.45 6.83 9.69
CA ILE A 149 0.40 6.45 8.56
C ILE A 149 -0.08 5.14 7.94
N ASN A 150 -0.33 5.17 6.63
CA ASN A 150 -0.82 4.03 5.87
C ASN A 150 0.09 3.77 4.67
N ILE A 151 0.65 2.56 4.58
CA ILE A 151 1.53 2.15 3.48
C ILE A 151 0.78 1.15 2.60
N LYS A 152 0.62 1.50 1.32
CA LYS A 152 -0.07 0.70 0.30
C LYS A 152 0.83 0.44 -0.89
N VAL A 153 0.63 -0.70 -1.54
CA VAL A 153 1.21 -1.00 -2.85
C VAL A 153 0.07 -1.13 -3.84
N ASP A 154 0.11 -0.36 -4.92
CA ASP A 154 -0.82 -0.52 -6.03
C ASP A 154 -0.07 -0.49 -7.35
N LYS A 155 -0.28 -1.50 -8.19
CA LYS A 155 0.37 -1.70 -9.51
C LYS A 155 1.90 -1.57 -9.49
N GLY A 156 2.50 -1.95 -8.35
CA GLY A 156 3.94 -1.86 -8.13
C GLY A 156 4.47 -0.44 -7.96
N VAL A 157 3.62 0.47 -7.51
CA VAL A 157 3.95 1.80 -6.97
C VAL A 157 3.67 1.75 -5.46
N VAL A 158 4.60 2.25 -4.66
CA VAL A 158 4.43 2.30 -3.20
C VAL A 158 3.92 3.67 -2.79
N PHE A 159 2.84 3.69 -2.01
CA PHE A 159 2.18 4.88 -1.49
C PHE A 159 2.30 4.90 0.03
N ILE A 160 2.81 6.01 0.57
CA ILE A 160 2.87 6.28 2.00
C ILE A 160 1.95 7.47 2.26
N ASP A 161 0.74 7.20 2.73
CA ASP A 161 -0.21 8.22 3.16
C ASP A 161 0.07 8.59 4.61
N ILE A 162 0.40 9.86 4.88
CA ILE A 162 0.65 10.39 6.21
C ILE A 162 -0.40 11.46 6.51
N SER A 163 -1.05 11.38 7.66
CA SER A 163 -2.06 12.37 8.07
C SER A 163 -1.45 13.76 8.23
N ASP A 164 -2.12 14.78 7.69
CA ASP A 164 -1.64 16.16 7.79
C ASP A 164 -1.60 16.67 9.24
N LYS A 165 -2.44 16.12 10.15
CA LYS A 165 -2.42 16.50 11.58
C LYS A 165 -1.10 16.11 12.26
N LEU A 166 -0.42 15.09 11.74
CA LEU A 166 0.89 14.66 12.21
C LEU A 166 1.97 15.59 11.63
N LEU A 167 1.84 15.97 10.37
CA LEU A 167 2.86 16.71 9.64
C LEU A 167 2.83 18.22 9.87
N PHE A 168 1.66 18.83 9.99
CA PHE A 168 1.50 20.28 9.97
C PHE A 168 0.65 20.79 11.13
N LYS A 169 0.87 22.05 11.50
CA LYS A 169 -0.08 22.79 12.34
C LYS A 169 -1.41 23.00 11.59
N SER A 170 -2.50 23.08 12.34
CA SER A 170 -3.85 23.26 11.76
C SER A 170 -3.90 24.47 10.82
N GLY A 171 -4.44 24.28 9.61
CA GLY A 171 -4.52 25.33 8.59
C GLY A 171 -3.17 25.96 8.22
N SER A 172 -2.06 25.24 8.38
CA SER A 172 -0.72 25.72 8.03
C SER A 172 0.02 24.73 7.14
N TYR A 173 1.14 25.21 6.59
CA TYR A 173 2.19 24.44 5.93
C TYR A 173 3.47 24.41 6.78
N ASP A 174 3.40 24.93 8.01
CA ASP A 174 4.47 24.83 9.00
C ASP A 174 4.49 23.43 9.59
N VAL A 175 5.65 22.79 9.47
CA VAL A 175 5.86 21.41 9.86
C VAL A 175 6.02 21.30 11.37
N THR A 176 5.40 20.28 11.98
CA THR A 176 5.49 20.05 13.44
C THR A 176 6.84 19.43 13.82
N GLU A 177 7.18 19.43 15.10
CA GLU A 177 8.37 18.73 15.57
C GLU A 177 8.26 17.21 15.37
N ARG A 178 7.10 16.64 15.72
CA ARG A 178 6.76 15.22 15.52
C ARG A 178 6.85 14.78 14.06
N ALA A 179 6.56 15.66 13.12
CA ALA A 179 6.73 15.38 11.71
C ALA A 179 8.19 15.04 11.35
N ASN A 180 9.18 15.64 12.02
CA ASN A 180 10.58 15.32 11.78
C ASN A 180 10.91 13.88 12.17
N GLU A 181 10.32 13.35 13.24
CA GLU A 181 10.56 11.95 13.63
C GLU A 181 10.06 10.98 12.54
N VAL A 182 8.87 11.26 12.01
CA VAL A 182 8.26 10.44 10.96
C VAL A 182 9.00 10.58 9.64
N LEU A 183 9.28 11.81 9.21
CA LEU A 183 10.02 12.07 7.98
C LEU A 183 11.44 11.53 8.05
N GLY A 184 12.08 11.52 9.23
CA GLY A 184 13.40 10.93 9.41
C GLY A 184 13.42 9.41 9.21
N LYS A 185 12.37 8.72 9.68
CA LYS A 185 12.21 7.28 9.43
C LYS A 185 11.99 6.97 7.96
N VAL A 186 11.13 7.75 7.29
CA VAL A 186 10.92 7.60 5.84
C VAL A 186 12.22 7.91 5.08
N ALA A 187 12.91 8.99 5.44
CA ALA A 187 14.18 9.38 4.85
C ALA A 187 15.25 8.30 4.96
N ALA A 188 15.40 7.66 6.13
CA ALA A 188 16.36 6.58 6.33
C ALA A 188 16.12 5.39 5.39
N VAL A 189 14.86 5.07 5.09
CA VAL A 189 14.53 4.01 4.13
C VAL A 189 14.81 4.46 2.70
N LEU A 190 14.47 5.70 2.34
CA LEU A 190 14.72 6.26 1.00
C LEU A 190 16.21 6.44 0.70
N GLN A 191 17.03 6.80 1.69
CA GLN A 191 18.50 6.91 1.53
C GLN A 191 19.15 5.58 1.14
N ASN A 192 18.58 4.46 1.56
CA ASN A 192 19.05 3.13 1.17
C ASN A 192 18.63 2.74 -0.26
N GLN A 193 17.91 3.61 -0.96
CA GLN A 193 17.41 3.43 -2.32
C GLN A 193 17.78 4.67 -3.18
N PRO A 194 19.09 4.94 -3.38
CA PRO A 194 19.56 6.21 -3.92
C PRO A 194 19.08 6.48 -5.35
N ASP A 195 18.82 5.44 -6.13
CA ASP A 195 18.41 5.59 -7.52
C ASP A 195 16.88 5.76 -7.69
N MET A 196 16.09 5.66 -6.62
CA MET A 196 14.62 5.74 -6.72
C MET A 196 14.12 7.18 -6.69
N GLU A 197 13.25 7.53 -7.64
CA GLU A 197 12.50 8.77 -7.61
C GLU A 197 11.28 8.67 -6.70
N PHE A 198 10.99 9.76 -6.00
CA PHE A 198 9.79 9.85 -5.18
C PHE A 198 9.11 11.22 -5.31
N MET A 199 7.78 11.17 -5.33
CA MET A 199 6.93 12.34 -5.47
C MET A 199 6.12 12.54 -4.19
N ILE A 200 6.16 13.75 -3.66
CA ILE A 200 5.39 14.17 -2.50
C ILE A 200 4.14 14.89 -3.00
N GLU A 201 2.98 14.33 -2.73
CA GLU A 201 1.69 14.90 -3.09
C GLU A 201 0.98 15.45 -1.84
N GLY A 202 0.60 16.74 -1.87
CA GLY A 202 -0.32 17.30 -0.88
C GLY A 202 -1.78 17.09 -1.30
N HIS A 203 -2.64 16.73 -0.35
CA HIS A 203 -4.09 16.60 -0.54
C HIS A 203 -4.83 17.37 0.56
N THR A 204 -5.99 17.94 0.22
CA THR A 204 -6.87 18.65 1.17
C THR A 204 -8.22 17.97 1.27
N ASP A 205 -9.01 18.36 2.27
CA ASP A 205 -10.46 18.14 2.22
C ASP A 205 -11.13 19.22 1.36
N ASN A 206 -12.46 19.19 1.28
CA ASN A 206 -13.26 20.15 0.52
C ASN A 206 -13.53 21.48 1.25
N ILE A 207 -12.89 21.72 2.39
CA ILE A 207 -13.04 23.00 3.10
C ILE A 207 -12.10 23.99 2.43
N GLY A 208 -12.67 25.05 1.85
CA GLY A 208 -11.90 26.07 1.14
C GLY A 208 -10.86 26.73 2.05
N PHE A 209 -9.61 26.76 1.60
CA PHE A 209 -8.53 27.45 2.28
C PHE A 209 -8.24 28.81 1.63
N ARG A 210 -8.06 29.86 2.43
CA ARG A 210 -7.55 31.15 1.95
C ARG A 210 -6.77 31.85 3.05
N LYS A 211 -5.48 32.12 2.83
CA LYS A 211 -4.63 32.78 3.83
C LYS A 211 -3.42 33.45 3.19
N GLY A 212 -3.30 34.76 3.37
CA GLY A 212 -2.19 35.54 2.81
C GLY A 212 -2.16 35.43 1.29
N ILE A 213 -1.02 34.99 0.74
CA ILE A 213 -0.82 34.83 -0.71
C ILE A 213 -1.41 33.53 -1.27
N LEU A 214 -1.83 32.59 -0.42
CA LEU A 214 -2.40 31.31 -0.85
C LEU A 214 -3.89 31.53 -1.15
N ILE A 215 -4.26 31.29 -2.40
CA ILE A 215 -5.57 31.60 -2.98
C ILE A 215 -6.59 30.54 -2.63
N ASP A 216 -6.20 29.26 -2.66
CA ASP A 216 -7.11 28.11 -2.52
C ASP A 216 -6.42 26.83 -1.97
N ASN A 217 -7.13 25.71 -2.08
CA ASN A 217 -6.63 24.38 -1.72
C ASN A 217 -5.52 23.86 -2.64
N TRP A 218 -5.42 24.33 -3.89
CA TRP A 218 -4.27 24.03 -4.75
C TRP A 218 -3.00 24.59 -4.15
N ASP A 219 -3.00 25.88 -3.82
CA ASP A 219 -1.84 26.55 -3.24
C ASP A 219 -1.41 25.91 -1.92
N LEU A 220 -2.37 25.59 -1.04
CA LEU A 220 -2.08 24.92 0.23
C LEU A 220 -1.42 23.57 0.01
N SER A 221 -2.00 22.75 -0.89
CA SER A 221 -1.51 21.40 -1.14
C SER A 221 -0.08 21.39 -1.72
N VAL A 222 0.21 22.26 -2.69
CA VAL A 222 1.55 22.41 -3.26
C VAL A 222 2.53 22.97 -2.21
N LYS A 223 2.10 23.94 -1.40
CA LYS A 223 2.97 24.52 -0.37
C LYS A 223 3.35 23.49 0.69
N ARG A 224 2.41 22.66 1.12
CA ARG A 224 2.67 21.53 2.04
C ARG A 224 3.67 20.54 1.45
N ALA A 225 3.43 20.09 0.21
CA ALA A 225 4.33 19.16 -0.47
C ALA A 225 5.77 19.71 -0.55
N THR A 226 5.92 20.96 -0.98
CA THR A 226 7.24 21.60 -1.07
C THR A 226 7.90 21.83 0.29
N SER A 227 7.15 22.05 1.37
CA SER A 227 7.70 22.12 2.74
C SER A 227 8.34 20.80 3.15
N ILE A 228 7.68 19.66 2.88
CA ILE A 228 8.20 18.32 3.17
C ILE A 228 9.42 18.02 2.29
N ALA A 229 9.36 18.34 1.00
CA ALA A 229 10.48 18.18 0.07
C ALA A 229 11.74 18.89 0.57
N ARG A 230 11.61 20.16 1.00
CA ARG A 230 12.73 20.93 1.57
C ARG A 230 13.29 20.31 2.85
N ILE A 231 12.47 19.68 3.68
CA ILE A 231 12.94 19.01 4.91
C ILE A 231 13.73 17.75 4.55
N LEU A 232 13.19 16.90 3.68
CA LEU A 232 13.87 15.68 3.22
C LEU A 232 15.21 16.01 2.57
N GLN A 233 15.26 17.06 1.74
CA GLN A 233 16.49 17.57 1.15
C GLN A 233 17.46 18.14 2.21
N LYS A 234 17.05 19.17 2.95
CA LYS A 234 17.98 19.99 3.75
C LYS A 234 18.39 19.34 5.07
N LYS A 235 17.48 18.59 5.69
CA LYS A 235 17.71 17.99 7.01
C LYS A 235 18.17 16.55 6.91
N TYR A 236 17.64 15.80 5.95
CA TYR A 236 17.97 14.39 5.78
C TYR A 236 18.85 14.13 4.55
N GLY A 237 19.23 15.14 3.77
CA GLY A 237 20.24 14.98 2.72
C GLY A 237 19.79 14.10 1.55
N LEU A 238 18.48 13.96 1.29
CA LEU A 238 18.01 13.27 0.10
C LEU A 238 18.34 14.13 -1.13
N ASP A 239 18.77 13.48 -2.22
CA ASP A 239 19.14 14.16 -3.46
C ASP A 239 17.90 14.88 -4.05
N PRO A 240 17.95 16.22 -4.22
CA PRO A 240 16.85 16.95 -4.82
C PRO A 240 16.52 16.51 -6.26
N ALA A 241 17.45 15.89 -6.99
CA ALA A 241 17.19 15.35 -8.33
C ALA A 241 16.15 14.22 -8.31
N HIS A 242 16.01 13.52 -7.18
CA HIS A 242 15.05 12.42 -7.00
C HIS A 242 13.76 12.84 -6.29
N ILE A 243 13.60 14.13 -5.96
CA ILE A 243 12.43 14.66 -5.23
C ILE A 243 11.53 15.45 -6.18
N ALA A 244 10.30 14.97 -6.37
CA ALA A 244 9.22 15.76 -6.96
C ALA A 244 8.22 16.22 -5.89
N ALA A 245 7.62 17.40 -6.05
CA ALA A 245 6.55 17.88 -5.18
C ALA A 245 5.36 18.33 -6.02
N ALA A 246 4.17 17.86 -5.67
CA ALA A 246 2.93 18.14 -6.38
C ALA A 246 1.77 18.42 -5.41
N GLY A 247 0.79 19.19 -5.86
CA GLY A 247 -0.48 19.38 -5.17
C GLY A 247 -1.58 18.64 -5.91
N ARG A 248 -2.57 18.13 -5.18
CA ARG A 248 -3.78 17.50 -5.73
C ARG A 248 -5.07 18.17 -5.24
N ALA A 249 -4.94 19.18 -4.37
CA ALA A 249 -6.06 19.85 -3.71
C ALA A 249 -7.09 18.84 -3.16
N GLU A 250 -8.37 19.14 -3.30
CA GLU A 250 -9.50 18.34 -2.83
C GLU A 250 -10.01 17.32 -3.86
N TYR A 251 -9.47 17.33 -5.09
CA TYR A 251 -10.02 16.61 -6.24
C TYR A 251 -9.59 15.14 -6.34
N LYS A 252 -8.83 14.63 -5.35
CA LYS A 252 -8.47 13.22 -5.20
C LYS A 252 -8.81 12.71 -3.78
N PRO A 253 -10.09 12.74 -3.39
CA PRO A 253 -10.51 12.25 -2.09
C PRO A 253 -10.32 10.73 -2.00
N VAL A 254 -9.97 10.26 -0.81
CA VAL A 254 -9.89 8.82 -0.45
C VAL A 254 -11.05 8.40 0.42
N ALA A 255 -11.82 9.34 0.95
CA ALA A 255 -13.01 9.13 1.75
C ALA A 255 -14.05 10.23 1.50
N ASP A 256 -15.27 10.02 1.98
CA ASP A 256 -16.36 10.98 1.84
C ASP A 256 -16.07 12.31 2.56
N ASN A 257 -16.18 13.43 1.86
CA ASN A 257 -16.02 14.76 2.44
C ASN A 257 -17.23 15.20 3.29
N GLY A 258 -18.33 14.45 3.27
CA GLY A 258 -19.49 14.67 4.13
C GLY A 258 -19.20 14.45 5.62
N THR A 259 -18.32 13.49 5.97
CA THR A 259 -18.02 13.10 7.36
C THR A 259 -16.76 13.76 7.91
N LEU A 260 -16.66 13.87 9.24
CA LEU A 260 -15.45 14.44 9.89
C LEU A 260 -14.24 13.52 9.67
N GLU A 261 -14.48 12.22 9.76
CA GLU A 261 -13.50 11.16 9.59
C GLU A 261 -12.99 11.13 8.15
N GLY A 262 -13.89 11.25 7.17
CA GLY A 262 -13.50 11.25 5.77
C GLY A 262 -12.74 12.52 5.37
N ARG A 263 -13.12 13.69 5.88
CA ARG A 263 -12.30 14.92 5.74
C ARG A 263 -10.91 14.75 6.37
N ALA A 264 -10.82 14.13 7.54
CA ALA A 264 -9.53 13.87 8.19
C ALA A 264 -8.65 12.92 7.37
N ALA A 265 -9.22 11.90 6.73
CA ALA A 265 -8.50 11.00 5.82
C ALA A 265 -8.07 11.70 4.51
N ASN A 266 -8.87 12.64 4.01
CA ASN A 266 -8.56 13.40 2.80
C ASN A 266 -7.40 14.39 3.00
N ARG A 267 -7.30 15.01 4.18
CA ARG A 267 -6.16 15.85 4.59
C ARG A 267 -4.92 14.99 4.88
N ARG A 268 -4.15 14.71 3.84
CA ARG A 268 -2.97 13.85 3.90
C ARG A 268 -1.87 14.34 2.97
N THR A 269 -0.65 14.00 3.33
CA THR A 269 0.49 14.06 2.42
C THR A 269 0.84 12.65 2.02
N ARG A 270 0.95 12.42 0.73
CA ARG A 270 1.26 11.12 0.14
C ARG A 270 2.66 11.16 -0.44
N ILE A 271 3.51 10.23 -0.02
CA ILE A 271 4.80 10.00 -0.66
C ILE A 271 4.62 8.81 -1.60
N VAL A 272 4.80 9.07 -2.90
CA VAL A 272 4.72 8.10 -3.98
C VAL A 272 6.13 7.71 -4.36
N ILE A 273 6.49 6.45 -4.20
CA ILE A 273 7.78 5.94 -4.64
C ILE A 273 7.57 5.29 -6.00
N LEU A 274 8.17 5.91 -7.02
CA LEU A 274 7.97 5.51 -8.40
C LEU A 274 8.95 4.38 -8.74
N PRO A 275 8.50 3.28 -9.37
CA PRO A 275 9.41 2.30 -9.92
C PRO A 275 10.20 2.96 -11.06
N GLN A 276 11.49 2.62 -11.19
CA GLN A 276 12.31 3.10 -12.31
C GLN A 276 11.76 2.57 -13.64
N LEU A 277 10.96 3.39 -14.32
CA LEU A 277 10.45 3.05 -15.66
C LEU A 277 11.61 2.85 -16.64
N ASP A 278 12.71 3.59 -16.49
CA ASP A 278 13.86 3.48 -17.39
C ASP A 278 14.57 2.13 -17.27
N GLN A 279 14.64 1.57 -16.07
CA GLN A 279 15.18 0.22 -15.87
C GLN A 279 14.26 -0.83 -16.49
N PHE A 280 12.94 -0.61 -16.41
CA PHE A 280 11.96 -1.44 -17.11
C PHE A 280 12.13 -1.33 -18.63
N PHE A 281 12.24 -0.13 -19.21
CA PHE A 281 12.44 0.07 -20.65
C PHE A 281 13.78 -0.48 -21.15
N LYS A 282 14.87 -0.37 -20.38
CA LYS A 282 16.15 -1.02 -20.69
C LYS A 282 16.05 -2.55 -20.74
N LEU A 283 15.12 -3.16 -20.01
CA LEU A 283 14.84 -4.59 -20.09
C LEU A 283 13.96 -4.95 -21.30
N LEU A 284 13.25 -3.97 -21.87
CA LEU A 284 12.47 -4.13 -23.11
C LEU A 284 13.30 -3.87 -24.37
N GLU A 285 14.42 -3.17 -24.25
CA GLU A 285 15.33 -2.97 -25.37
C GLU A 285 15.98 -4.30 -25.75
N PRO A 286 15.77 -4.79 -26.99
CA PRO A 286 16.43 -5.99 -27.44
C PRO A 286 17.95 -5.76 -27.35
N LYS A 287 18.66 -6.67 -26.66
CA LYS A 287 20.13 -6.68 -26.68
C LYS A 287 20.56 -6.68 -28.14
N LYS A 288 21.14 -5.56 -28.60
CA LYS A 288 21.83 -5.52 -29.89
C LYS A 288 22.97 -6.54 -29.78
N SER A 289 22.84 -7.63 -30.54
CA SER A 289 23.89 -8.63 -30.77
C SER A 289 25.05 -8.01 -31.51
#